data_AF-A0A1G5SNZ2-F1
#
_entry.id   AF-A0A1G5SNZ2-F1
#
_cell.length_a   1.000
_cell.length_b   1.000
_cell.length_c   1.000
_cell.angle_alpha   90.00
_cell.angle_beta   90.00
_cell.angle_gamma   90.00
#
_symmetry.space_group_name_H-M   'P 1'
#
loop_
_entity.id
_entity.type
_entity.pdbx_description
1 polymer ?
#
loop_
_entity_poly.entity_id
_entity_poly.type
_entity_poly.pdbx_seq_one_letter_code
_entity_poly.pdbx_strand_id
1 'polypeptide(L)' 'MNDQQIREALDRHWAASDAGDFDQEHAIYRDDAVLEYPQSGERIRGRRNIQSSRVAQPNRKRFAVRRIIGSGCL' A
#
# COMPACT_ATOMS: atom_id res chain seq x y z
N MET A 1 9.73 -8.37 11.29
CA MET A 1 8.66 -7.68 12.06
C MET A 1 7.79 -8.78 12.63
N ASN A 2 7.40 -8.69 13.89
CA ASN A 2 6.40 -9.63 14.42
C ASN A 2 5.01 -9.31 13.83
N ASP A 3 4.07 -10.23 13.95
CA ASP A 3 2.72 -10.13 13.38
C ASP A 3 1.99 -8.85 13.85
N GLN A 4 2.22 -8.44 15.10
CA GLN A 4 1.65 -7.21 15.66
C GLN A 4 2.19 -5.96 14.96
N GLN A 5 3.50 -5.88 14.74
CA GLN A 5 4.13 -4.77 14.01
C GLN A 5 3.67 -4.72 12.55
N ILE A 6 3.48 -5.88 11.91
CA ILE A 6 2.94 -5.96 10.54
C ILE A 6 1.50 -5.44 10.54
N ARG A 7 0.70 -5.87 11.50
CA ARG A 7 -0.70 -5.44 11.62
C ARG A 7 -0.80 -3.92 11.79
N GLU A 8 -0.01 -3.34 12.69
CA GLU A 8 0.04 -1.88 12.91
C GLU A 8 0.51 -1.12 11.66
N ALA A 9 1.45 -1.67 10.89
CA ALA A 9 1.85 -1.07 9.63
C ALA A 9 0.73 -1.10 8.58
N LEU A 10 -0.01 -2.21 8.48
CA LEU A 10 -1.17 -2.34 7.60
C LEU A 10 -2.30 -1.38 8.00
N ASP A 11 -2.61 -1.27 9.29
CA ASP A 11 -3.67 -0.37 9.76
C ASP A 11 -3.32 1.10 9.44
N ARG A 12 -2.06 1.51 9.65
CA ARG A 12 -1.57 2.85 9.24
C ARG A 12 -1.67 3.07 7.74
N HIS A 13 -1.24 2.10 6.94
CA HIS A 13 -1.31 2.15 5.47
C HIS A 13 -2.75 2.40 4.98
N TRP A 14 -3.71 1.64 5.50
CA TRP A 14 -5.11 1.77 5.06
C TRP A 14 -5.77 3.05 5.54
N ALA A 15 -5.49 3.50 6.77
CA ALA A 15 -5.98 4.78 7.26
C ALA A 15 -5.46 5.96 6.43
N ALA A 16 -4.18 5.94 6.06
CA ALA A 16 -3.58 6.95 5.20
C ALA A 16 -4.16 6.93 3.78
N SER A 17 -4.40 5.74 3.21
CA SER A 17 -4.99 5.58 1.88
C SER A 17 -6.43 6.12 1.80
N ASP A 18 -7.26 5.90 2.82
CA ASP A 18 -8.62 6.47 2.88
C ASP A 18 -8.60 8.00 3.11
N ALA A 19 -7.63 8.50 3.88
CA ALA A 19 -7.45 9.92 4.14
C ALA A 19 -6.79 10.69 2.97
N GLY A 20 -6.23 9.99 1.98
CA GLY A 20 -5.47 10.60 0.88
C GLY A 20 -4.07 11.09 1.27
N ASP A 21 -3.50 10.56 2.36
CA ASP A 21 -2.12 10.82 2.78
C ASP A 21 -1.17 9.86 2.05
N PHE A 22 -0.69 10.30 0.88
CA PHE A 22 0.16 9.48 0.01
C PHE A 22 1.55 9.19 0.61
N ASP A 23 2.10 10.08 1.42
CA ASP A 23 3.42 9.85 2.02
C ASP A 23 3.33 8.73 3.07
N GLN A 24 2.32 8.78 3.93
CA GLN A 24 2.10 7.73 4.94
C GLN A 24 1.58 6.43 4.32
N GLU A 25 0.75 6.48 3.26
CA GLU A 25 0.32 5.29 2.52
C GLU A 25 1.53 4.48 2.04
N HIS A 26 2.57 5.14 1.53
CA HIS A 26 3.70 4.45 0.90
C HIS A 26 4.86 4.14 1.85
N ALA A 27 4.80 4.57 3.11
CA ALA A 27 5.84 4.32 4.12
C ALA A 27 6.04 2.83 4.46
N ILE A 28 5.03 1.99 4.18
CA ILE A 28 5.11 0.54 4.38
C ILE A 28 6.04 -0.16 3.37
N TYR A 29 6.32 0.47 2.22
CA TYR A 29 7.12 -0.13 1.16
C TYR A 29 8.62 0.09 1.37
N ARG A 30 9.41 -0.94 1.04
CA ARG A 30 10.83 -0.75 0.78
C ARG A 30 11.04 0.12 -0.46
N ASP A 31 12.19 0.78 -0.54
CA ASP A 31 12.53 1.63 -1.69
C ASP A 31 12.55 0.87 -3.02
N ASP A 32 12.86 -0.43 -3.00
CA ASP A 32 12.90 -1.35 -4.14
C ASP A 32 11.62 -2.17 -4.35
N ALA A 33 10.52 -1.84 -3.65
CA ALA A 33 9.26 -2.56 -3.76
C ALA A 33 8.75 -2.63 -5.21
N VAL A 34 8.08 -3.73 -5.55
CA VAL A 34 7.49 -3.95 -6.87
C VAL A 34 5.98 -4.09 -6.70
N LEU A 35 5.23 -3.30 -7.47
CA LEU A 35 3.78 -3.46 -7.62
C LEU A 35 3.50 -4.11 -8.97
N GLU A 36 2.74 -5.20 -8.95
CA GLU A 36 2.31 -5.91 -10.14
C GLU A 36 0.79 -5.85 -10.23
N TYR A 37 0.27 -5.59 -11.43
CA TYR A 37 -1.13 -5.71 -11.78
C TYR A 37 -1.30 -6.91 -12.73
N PRO A 38 -1.52 -8.14 -12.23
CA PRO A 38 -1.57 -9.34 -13.07
C PRO A 38 -2.65 -9.30 -14.16
N GLN A 39 -3.71 -8.53 -13.93
CA GLN A 39 -4.84 -8.37 -14.86
C GLN A 39 -4.41 -7.64 -16.15
N SER A 40 -3.45 -6.71 -16.07
CA SER A 40 -2.94 -5.95 -17.21
C SER A 40 -1.52 -6.34 -17.62
N GLY A 41 -0.81 -7.09 -16.77
CA GLY A 41 0.62 -7.38 -16.96
C GLY A 41 1.53 -6.19 -16.60
N GLU A 42 1.00 -5.10 -16.04
CA GLU A 42 1.79 -3.94 -15.66
C GLU A 42 2.65 -4.23 -14.41
N ARG A 43 3.87 -3.70 -14.43
CA ARG A 43 4.83 -3.82 -13.32
C ARG A 43 5.52 -2.49 -13.05
N ILE A 44 5.38 -2.00 -11.82
CA ILE A 44 5.99 -0.75 -11.35
C ILE A 44 7.06 -1.10 -10.32
N ARG A 45 8.27 -0.57 -10.50
CA ARG A 45 9.39 -0.80 -9.58
C ARG A 45 9.75 0.47 -8.83
N GLY A 46 9.93 0.35 -7.52
CA GLY A 46 10.38 1.38 -6.61
C GLY A 46 9.22 2.15 -5.95
N ARG A 47 9.36 2.41 -4.66
CA ARG A 47 8.34 3.09 -3.82
C ARG A 47 7.86 4.41 -4.43
N ARG A 48 8.79 5.25 -4.89
CA ARG A 48 8.48 6.55 -5.50
C ARG A 48 7.63 6.40 -6.76
N ASN A 49 7.91 5.42 -7.60
CA ASN A 49 7.16 5.19 -8.83
C ASN A 49 5.75 4.66 -8.53
N ILE A 50 5.61 3.82 -7.50
CA ILE A 50 4.30 3.34 -7.02
C ILE A 50 3.47 4.52 -6.50
N GLN A 51 4.08 5.43 -5.72
CA GLN A 51 3.40 6.62 -5.22
C GLN A 51 2.94 7.52 -6.36
N SER A 52 3.82 7.85 -7.30
CA SER A 52 3.50 8.68 -8.47
C SER A 52 2.37 8.09 -9.31
N SER A 53 2.34 6.77 -9.51
CA SER A 53 1.26 6.13 -10.29
C SER A 53 -0.09 6.25 -9.60
N ARG A 54 -0.14 6.21 -8.26
CA ARG A 54 -1.38 6.37 -7.50
C ARG A 54 -1.84 7.82 -7.40
N VAL A 55 -0.92 8.78 -7.32
CA VAL A 55 -1.24 10.22 -7.35
C VAL A 55 -1.82 10.63 -8.71
N ALA A 56 -1.36 10.02 -9.80
CA ALA A 56 -1.88 10.28 -11.15
C ALA A 56 -3.31 9.75 -11.38
N GLN A 57 -3.86 8.93 -10.47
CA GLN A 57 -5.22 8.40 -10.62
C GLN A 57 -6.26 9.50 -10.38
N PRO A 58 -7.22 9.70 -11.29
CA PRO A 58 -8.18 10.82 -11.22
C PRO A 58 -9.24 10.67 -10.11
N ASN A 59 -9.35 9.49 -9.50
CA ASN A 59 -10.42 9.18 -8.55
C ASN A 59 -10.01 9.46 -7.11
N ARG A 60 -10.78 10.29 -6.41
CA ARG A 60 -10.75 10.37 -4.95
C ARG A 60 -11.36 9.09 -4.39
N LYS A 61 -10.54 8.30 -3.70
CA LYS A 61 -10.95 7.03 -3.10
C LYS A 61 -11.57 7.30 -1.73
N ARG A 62 -12.65 6.60 -1.42
CA ARG A 62 -13.18 6.45 -0.07
C ARG A 62 -13.64 5.01 0.09
N PHE A 63 -13.16 4.34 1.13
CA PHE A 63 -13.42 2.91 1.30
C PHE A 63 -13.38 2.51 2.77
N ALA A 64 -13.90 1.31 3.06
CA ALA A 64 -13.76 0.69 4.36
C ALA A 64 -13.07 -0.66 4.21
N VAL A 65 -12.10 -0.95 5.09
CA VAL A 65 -11.43 -2.23 5.11
C VAL A 65 -12.42 -3.31 5.55
N ARG A 66 -12.71 -4.28 4.68
CA ARG A 66 -13.60 -5.41 5.01
C ARG A 66 -12.92 -6.45 5.88
N ARG A 67 -11.66 -6.78 5.59
CA ARG A 67 -10.89 -7.81 6.30
C ARG A 67 -9.40 -7.65 6.03
N ILE A 68 -8.58 -7.93 7.04
CA ILE A 68 -7.12 -8.12 6.93
C ILE A 68 -6.81 -9.50 7.49
N ILE A 69 -6.10 -10.32 6.73
CA ILE A 69 -5.65 -11.66 7.10
C ILE A 69 -4.12 -11.69 6.91
N GLY A 70 -3.41 -12.31 7.84
CA GLY A 70 -1.97 -12.56 7.74
C GLY A 70 -1.67 -13.92 8.34
N SER A 71 -0.69 -14.62 7.76
CA SER A 71 -0.17 -15.88 8.28
C SER A 71 1.32 -15.95 8.01
N GLY A 72 2.11 -16.25 9.05
CA GLY A 72 3.55 -16.44 8.98
C GLY A 72 4.32 -15.49 9.88
N CYS A 73 5.38 -15.99 10.52
CA CYS A 73 6.43 -15.13 11.07
C CYS A 73 7.38 -14.75 9.92
N LEU A 74 7.64 -13.46 9.75
CA LEU A 74 8.74 -12.97 8.91
C LEU A 74 10.09 -13.32 9.54
#